data_AF-A0A0M9DYT3-F1
#
_entry.id   AF-A0A0M9DYT3-F1
#
_cell.length_a   1.000
_cell.length_b   1.000
_cell.length_c   1.000
_cell.angle_alpha   90.00
_cell.angle_beta   90.00
_cell.angle_gamma   90.00
#
_symmetry.space_group_name_H-M   'P 1'
#
loop_
_entity.id
_entity.type
_entity.pdbx_description
1 polymer ?
#
loop_
_entity_poly.entity_id
_entity_poly.type
_entity_poly.pdbx_seq_one_letter_code
_entity_poly.pdbx_strand_id
1 'polypeptide(L)'
;PQYLGIWVAVIVGLIVGNVIGYFTEYYTSDHYKPTKELAKTTKTGAATTIIGGLSLGMESTFIPVISVVLGTLLAYYLAKGASGNIGMGLYGIGIAAVGMLSTLGITLATDAYGPVADNAGGIAEMAGLPPEVRKRTDSLD
;
A
#
# COMPACT_ATOMS: atom_id res chain seq x y z
N PRO A 1 -16.48 5.66 28.26
CA PRO A 1 -16.20 7.12 28.09
C PRO A 1 -14.71 7.51 28.18
N GLN A 2 -13.93 6.96 29.14
CA GLN A 2 -12.53 7.37 29.37
C GLN A 2 -11.49 6.89 28.35
N TYR A 3 -11.74 5.78 27.64
CA TYR A 3 -10.83 5.16 26.67
C TYR A 3 -11.32 5.24 25.22
N LEU A 4 -12.39 5.98 24.96
CA LEU A 4 -12.96 6.12 23.61
C LEU A 4 -11.93 6.64 22.62
N GLY A 5 -11.07 7.58 23.03
CA GLY A 5 -10.00 8.12 22.18
C GLY A 5 -8.97 7.09 21.71
N ILE A 6 -8.68 6.06 22.54
CA ILE A 6 -7.79 4.96 22.17
C ILE A 6 -8.44 4.07 21.12
N TRP A 7 -9.72 3.75 21.31
CA TRP A 7 -10.49 2.98 20.33
C TRP A 7 -10.56 3.72 18.98
N VAL A 8 -10.79 5.03 18.98
CA VAL A 8 -10.78 5.83 17.75
C VAL A 8 -9.37 5.85 17.11
N ALA A 9 -8.29 5.89 17.90
CA ALA A 9 -6.92 5.82 17.35
C ALA A 9 -6.67 4.53 16.56
N VAL A 10 -7.22 3.38 16.99
CA VAL A 10 -7.18 2.11 16.24
C VAL A 10 -7.88 2.26 14.88
N ILE A 11 -9.08 2.85 14.87
CA ILE A 11 -9.85 3.07 13.64
C ILE A 11 -9.12 4.03 12.69
N VAL A 12 -8.50 5.09 13.22
CA VAL A 12 -7.65 6.00 12.43
C VAL A 12 -6.53 5.22 11.76
N GLY A 13 -5.83 4.37 12.50
CA GLY A 13 -4.78 3.51 11.95
C GLY A 13 -5.26 2.60 10.82
N LEU A 14 -6.41 1.94 11.00
CA LEU A 14 -7.04 1.10 9.99
C LEU A 14 -7.38 1.89 8.72
N ILE A 15 -7.97 3.09 8.86
CA ILE A 15 -8.30 3.96 7.73
C ILE A 15 -7.02 4.37 6.99
N VAL A 16 -5.98 4.78 7.70
CA VAL A 16 -4.69 5.14 7.08
C VAL A 16 -4.10 3.96 6.30
N GLY A 17 -4.15 2.73 6.84
CA GLY A 17 -3.71 1.53 6.12
C GLY A 17 -4.46 1.31 4.81
N ASN A 18 -5.79 1.46 4.82
CA ASN A 18 -6.61 1.33 3.61
C ASN A 18 -6.32 2.44 2.59
N VAL A 19 -6.13 3.67 3.04
CA VAL A 19 -5.76 4.81 2.18
C VAL A 19 -4.41 4.54 1.51
N ILE A 20 -3.40 4.08 2.26
CA ILE A 20 -2.10 3.73 1.70
C ILE A 20 -2.27 2.61 0.65
N GLY A 21 -2.97 1.53 0.98
CA GLY A 21 -3.20 0.42 0.04
C GLY A 21 -3.88 0.87 -1.26
N TYR A 22 -4.94 1.66 -1.17
CA TYR A 22 -5.67 2.18 -2.33
C TYR A 22 -4.78 3.06 -3.22
N PHE A 23 -3.99 3.97 -2.63
CA PHE A 23 -3.12 4.82 -3.43
C PHE A 23 -1.91 4.07 -3.97
N THR A 24 -1.39 3.07 -3.26
CA THR A 24 -0.40 2.15 -3.82
C THR A 24 -0.97 1.47 -5.07
N GLU A 25 -2.18 0.91 -5.03
CA GLU A 25 -2.84 0.31 -6.19
C GLU A 25 -3.04 1.31 -7.34
N TYR A 26 -3.50 2.53 -7.05
CA TYR A 26 -3.70 3.57 -8.06
C TYR A 26 -2.42 3.93 -8.84
N TYR A 27 -1.28 3.94 -8.16
CA TYR A 27 0.02 4.28 -8.76
C TYR A 27 0.76 3.08 -9.37
N THR A 28 0.40 1.84 -9.01
CA THR A 28 1.09 0.63 -9.51
C THR A 28 0.27 -0.17 -10.54
N SER A 29 -1.05 -0.23 -10.41
CA SER A 29 -1.89 -1.06 -11.29
C SER A 29 -1.97 -0.51 -12.72
N ASP A 30 -1.84 -1.42 -13.69
CA ASP A 30 -1.94 -1.17 -15.12
C ASP A 30 -3.35 -0.74 -15.58
N HIS A 31 -4.34 -0.80 -14.69
CA HIS A 31 -5.70 -0.36 -14.94
C HIS A 31 -5.85 1.17 -14.81
N TYR A 32 -5.00 1.83 -14.02
CA TYR A 32 -5.11 3.25 -13.74
C TYR A 32 -4.24 4.12 -14.65
N LYS A 33 -4.55 5.42 -14.64
CA LYS A 33 -3.91 6.41 -15.49
C LYS A 33 -2.39 6.49 -15.31
N PRO A 34 -1.82 6.49 -14.08
CA PRO A 34 -0.39 6.69 -13.89
C PRO A 34 0.48 5.63 -14.60
N THR A 35 0.19 4.35 -14.36
CA THR A 35 0.91 3.24 -15.00
C THR A 35 0.69 3.20 -16.51
N LYS A 36 -0.54 3.49 -16.99
CA LYS A 36 -0.84 3.58 -18.43
C LYS A 36 -0.07 4.71 -19.12
N GLU A 37 0.14 5.85 -18.45
CA GLU A 37 0.91 6.96 -19.00
C GLU A 37 2.40 6.64 -19.02
N LEU A 38 2.92 6.03 -17.95
CA LEU A 38 4.30 5.53 -17.93
C LEU A 38 4.55 4.52 -19.04
N ALA A 39 3.64 3.56 -19.24
CA ALA A 39 3.73 2.58 -20.33
C ALA A 39 3.76 3.24 -21.70
N LYS A 40 3.04 4.35 -21.92
CA LYS A 40 3.08 5.09 -23.20
C LYS A 40 4.44 5.76 -23.47
N THR A 41 5.17 6.15 -22.43
CA THR A 41 6.50 6.76 -22.60
C THR A 41 7.54 5.80 -23.16
N THR A 42 7.29 4.48 -23.12
CA THR A 42 8.15 3.48 -23.77
C THR A 42 8.31 3.72 -25.28
N LYS A 43 7.32 4.36 -25.92
CA LYS A 43 7.37 4.74 -27.35
C LYS A 43 8.45 5.78 -27.67
N THR A 44 8.91 6.55 -26.68
CA THR A 44 9.97 7.56 -26.86
C THR A 44 11.34 7.07 -26.41
N GLY A 45 11.44 5.85 -25.89
CA GLY A 45 12.70 5.18 -25.55
C GLY A 45 12.79 4.70 -24.09
N ALA A 46 13.86 3.97 -23.79
CA ALA A 46 14.12 3.47 -22.44
C ALA A 46 14.41 4.62 -21.45
N ALA A 47 15.13 5.66 -21.89
CA ALA A 47 15.50 6.79 -21.04
C ALA A 47 14.28 7.53 -20.49
N THR A 48 13.29 7.81 -21.33
CA THR A 48 12.04 8.49 -20.90
C THR A 48 11.20 7.62 -19.98
N THR A 49 11.21 6.31 -20.17
CA THR A 49 10.54 5.35 -19.27
C THR A 49 11.18 5.34 -17.88
N ILE A 50 12.51 5.29 -17.79
CA ILE A 50 13.23 5.31 -16.51
C ILE A 50 12.98 6.63 -15.78
N ILE A 51 13.13 7.76 -16.47
CA ILE A 51 12.91 9.09 -15.89
C ILE A 51 11.46 9.25 -15.45
N GLY A 52 10.50 8.83 -16.28
CA GLY A 52 9.08 8.85 -15.96
C GLY A 52 8.75 7.98 -14.74
N GLY A 53 9.35 6.79 -14.64
CA GLY A 53 9.14 5.89 -13.51
C GLY A 53 9.69 6.46 -12.20
N LEU A 54 10.89 7.06 -12.24
CA LEU A 54 11.45 7.76 -11.08
C LEU A 54 10.56 8.93 -10.64
N SER A 55 10.09 9.74 -11.59
CA SER A 55 9.16 10.84 -11.31
C SER A 55 7.86 10.33 -10.68
N LEU A 56 7.30 9.25 -11.23
CA LEU A 56 6.06 8.65 -10.73
C LEU A 56 6.23 8.11 -9.31
N GLY A 57 7.34 7.43 -9.03
CA GLY A 57 7.67 6.93 -7.70
C GLY A 57 7.88 8.05 -6.68
N MET A 58 8.43 9.20 -7.08
CA MET A 58 8.51 10.37 -6.21
C MET A 58 7.12 10.94 -5.90
N GLU A 59 6.27 11.08 -6.93
CA GLU A 59 4.90 11.58 -6.79
C GLU A 59 4.03 10.68 -5.89
N SER A 60 4.14 9.35 -6.04
CA SER A 60 3.30 8.39 -5.33
C SER A 60 3.49 8.41 -3.81
N THR A 61 4.57 8.97 -3.30
CA THR A 61 4.83 9.08 -1.84
C THR A 61 4.00 10.15 -1.15
N PHE A 62 3.51 11.15 -1.87
CA PHE A 62 2.88 12.33 -1.29
C PHE A 62 1.67 12.00 -0.40
N ILE A 63 0.74 11.20 -0.93
CA ILE A 63 -0.50 10.86 -0.24
C ILE A 63 -0.26 9.90 0.94
N PRO A 64 0.54 8.82 0.81
CA PRO A 64 0.94 8.00 1.94
C PRO A 64 1.59 8.79 3.08
N VAL A 65 2.53 9.70 2.78
CA VAL A 65 3.23 10.50 3.80
C VAL A 65 2.25 11.42 4.54
N ILE A 66 1.37 12.12 3.83
CA ILE A 66 0.36 12.98 4.45
C ILE A 66 -0.60 12.15 5.32
N SER A 67 -1.00 10.97 4.85
CA SER A 67 -1.90 10.08 5.58
C SER A 67 -1.27 9.62 6.91
N VAL A 68 0.02 9.28 6.90
CA VAL A 68 0.76 8.92 8.12
C VAL A 68 0.89 10.09 9.08
N VAL A 69 1.21 11.30 8.59
CA VAL A 69 1.31 12.51 9.43
C VAL A 69 -0.03 12.82 10.09
N LEU A 70 -1.11 12.86 9.30
CA LEU A 70 -2.45 13.13 9.83
C LEU A 70 -2.90 12.03 10.80
N GLY A 71 -2.67 10.76 10.47
CA GLY A 71 -2.98 9.63 11.34
C GLY A 71 -2.26 9.70 12.68
N THR A 72 -0.96 10.04 12.65
CA THR A 72 -0.13 10.17 13.85
C THR A 72 -0.61 11.31 14.74
N LEU A 73 -0.87 12.48 14.16
CA LEU A 73 -1.40 13.63 14.89
C LEU A 73 -2.77 13.28 15.50
N LEU A 74 -3.71 12.78 14.71
CA LEU A 74 -5.04 12.40 15.19
C LEU A 74 -4.98 11.38 16.31
N ALA A 75 -4.20 10.31 16.17
CA ALA A 75 -4.02 9.28 17.20
C ALA A 75 -3.46 9.88 18.51
N TYR A 76 -2.47 10.77 18.41
CA TYR A 76 -1.88 11.46 19.57
C TYR A 76 -2.89 12.38 20.28
N TYR A 77 -3.61 13.21 19.53
CA TYR A 77 -4.59 14.15 20.08
C TYR A 77 -5.78 13.41 20.72
N LEU A 78 -6.32 12.40 20.05
CA LEU A 78 -7.48 11.64 20.52
C LEU A 78 -7.17 10.83 21.79
N ALA A 79 -5.93 10.35 21.94
CA ALA A 79 -5.48 9.66 23.14
C ALA A 79 -5.08 10.59 24.31
N LYS A 80 -5.49 11.88 24.27
CA LYS A 80 -5.24 12.91 25.29
C LYS A 80 -3.77 13.35 25.41
N GLY A 81 -2.95 13.11 24.39
CA GLY A 81 -1.57 13.59 24.33
C GLY A 81 -1.46 15.11 24.45
N ALA A 82 -2.43 15.85 23.90
CA ALA A 82 -2.48 17.31 23.99
C ALA A 82 -3.06 17.85 25.31
N SER A 83 -3.74 17.01 26.09
CA SER A 83 -4.27 17.39 27.41
C SER A 83 -3.23 17.22 28.53
N GLY A 84 -1.95 16.99 28.19
CA GLY A 84 -0.84 16.89 29.12
C GLY A 84 -0.38 15.47 29.45
N ASN A 85 -1.07 14.42 28.96
CA ASN A 85 -0.65 13.03 29.17
C ASN A 85 0.09 12.50 27.95
N ILE A 86 1.38 12.84 27.85
CA ILE A 86 2.26 12.45 26.75
C ILE A 86 2.31 10.92 26.59
N GLY A 87 2.38 10.17 27.71
CA GLY A 87 2.43 8.71 27.68
C GLY A 87 1.21 8.09 27.00
N MET A 88 0.01 8.62 27.28
CA MET A 88 -1.21 8.18 26.62
C MET A 88 -1.27 8.60 25.15
N GLY A 89 -0.77 9.79 24.80
CA GLY A 89 -0.65 10.22 23.40
C GLY A 89 0.24 9.30 22.58
N LEU A 90 1.42 8.96 23.11
CA LEU A 90 2.35 8.01 22.47
C LEU A 90 1.75 6.60 22.38
N TYR A 91 1.04 6.15 23.41
CA TYR A 91 0.29 4.90 23.37
C TYR A 91 -0.78 4.92 22.26
N GLY A 92 -1.46 6.06 22.06
CA GLY A 92 -2.39 6.27 20.95
C GLY A 92 -1.76 6.06 19.58
N ILE A 93 -0.55 6.60 19.35
CA ILE A 93 0.20 6.37 18.11
C ILE A 93 0.53 4.88 17.96
N GLY A 94 1.02 4.24 19.03
CA GLY A 94 1.35 2.82 19.02
C GLY A 94 0.15 1.93 18.68
N ILE A 95 -1.01 2.18 19.30
CA ILE A 95 -2.22 1.39 19.04
C ILE A 95 -2.81 1.68 17.66
N ALA A 96 -2.63 2.88 17.11
CA ALA A 96 -2.99 3.18 15.73
C ALA A 96 -2.14 2.36 14.74
N ALA A 97 -0.84 2.19 15.00
CA ALA A 97 0.00 1.30 14.19
C ALA A 97 -0.50 -0.16 14.24
N VAL A 98 -0.93 -0.65 15.42
CA VAL A 98 -1.58 -1.96 15.54
C VAL A 98 -2.89 -2.01 14.74
N GLY A 99 -3.70 -0.95 14.78
CA GLY A 99 -4.93 -0.83 13.99
C GLY A 99 -4.69 -0.91 12.48
N MET A 100 -3.64 -0.25 11.99
CA MET A 100 -3.21 -0.32 10.59
C MET A 100 -2.89 -1.75 10.15
N LEU A 101 -2.31 -2.56 11.04
CA LEU A 101 -1.93 -3.96 10.80
C LEU A 101 -2.99 -4.97 11.28
N SER A 102 -4.17 -4.53 11.69
CA SER A 102 -5.20 -5.43 12.23
C SER A 102 -5.72 -6.45 11.20
N THR A 103 -5.61 -6.13 9.90
CA THR A 103 -5.96 -7.01 8.78
C THR A 103 -4.75 -7.71 8.17
N LEU A 104 -3.59 -7.71 8.85
CA LEU A 104 -2.33 -8.24 8.34
C LEU A 104 -2.44 -9.67 7.80
N GLY A 105 -3.26 -10.53 8.41
CA GLY A 105 -3.45 -11.90 7.93
C GLY A 105 -3.96 -11.96 6.48
N ILE A 106 -4.86 -11.06 6.09
CA ILE A 106 -5.37 -10.98 4.71
C ILE A 106 -4.32 -10.31 3.82
N THR A 107 -3.78 -9.17 4.25
CA THR A 107 -2.80 -8.41 3.46
C THR A 107 -1.56 -9.24 3.14
N LEU A 108 -1.03 -9.99 4.12
CA LEU A 108 0.12 -10.86 3.94
C LEU A 108 -0.20 -12.07 3.06
N ALA A 109 -1.40 -12.62 3.15
CA ALA A 109 -1.82 -13.70 2.26
C ALA A 109 -1.89 -13.23 0.79
N THR A 110 -2.39 -12.01 0.55
CA THR A 110 -2.41 -11.41 -0.79
C THR A 110 -1.01 -11.05 -1.28
N ASP A 111 -0.13 -10.55 -0.42
CA ASP A 111 1.27 -10.26 -0.79
C ASP A 111 2.05 -11.54 -1.14
N ALA A 112 1.84 -12.61 -0.35
CA ALA A 112 2.44 -13.92 -0.63
C ALA A 112 1.88 -14.62 -1.88
N TYR A 113 0.72 -14.20 -2.36
CA TYR A 113 0.11 -14.75 -3.58
C TYR A 113 0.93 -14.42 -4.83
N GLY A 114 1.48 -13.20 -4.94
CA GLY A 114 2.23 -12.74 -6.12
C GLY A 114 3.43 -13.64 -6.45
N PRO A 115 4.38 -13.86 -5.53
CA PRO A 115 5.52 -14.75 -5.79
C PRO A 115 5.13 -16.19 -6.12
N VAL A 116 3.97 -16.67 -5.64
CA VAL A 116 3.46 -17.99 -6.00
C VAL A 116 2.96 -18.00 -7.44
N ALA A 117 2.25 -16.95 -7.88
CA ALA A 117 1.79 -16.79 -9.26
C ALA A 117 2.94 -16.64 -10.26
N ASP A 118 3.94 -15.81 -9.96
CA ASP A 118 5.15 -15.63 -10.78
C ASP A 118 5.89 -16.96 -10.98
N ASN A 119 6.17 -17.69 -9.89
CA ASN A 119 6.82 -19.00 -9.96
C ASN A 119 6.00 -20.02 -10.77
N ALA A 120 4.67 -20.01 -10.65
CA ALA A 120 3.81 -20.86 -11.45
C ALA A 120 3.91 -20.53 -12.95
N GLY A 121 3.96 -19.24 -13.30
CA GLY A 121 4.18 -18.79 -14.67
C GLY A 121 5.56 -19.19 -15.20
N GLY A 122 6.61 -19.05 -14.39
CA GLY A 122 7.97 -19.47 -14.73
C GLY A 122 8.05 -20.98 -15.00
N ILE A 123 7.41 -21.81 -14.17
CA ILE A 123 7.31 -23.26 -14.39
C ILE A 123 6.57 -23.57 -15.70
N ALA A 124 5.47 -22.86 -15.99
CA ALA A 124 4.71 -23.08 -17.21
C ALA A 124 5.53 -22.79 -18.48
N GLU A 125 6.32 -21.71 -18.47
CA GLU A 125 7.23 -21.34 -19.55
C GLU A 125 8.36 -22.37 -19.72
N MET A 126 9.07 -22.70 -18.63
CA MET A 126 10.20 -23.63 -18.65
C MET A 126 9.81 -25.07 -19.02
N ALA A 127 8.59 -25.49 -18.69
CA ALA A 127 8.05 -26.81 -19.04
C ALA A 127 7.43 -26.87 -20.45
N GLY A 128 7.39 -25.75 -21.19
CA GLY A 128 6.83 -25.69 -22.54
C GLY A 128 5.32 -25.99 -22.59
N LEU A 129 4.58 -25.57 -21.56
CA LEU A 129 3.12 -25.80 -21.49
C LEU A 129 2.37 -24.97 -22.54
N PRO A 130 1.10 -25.31 -22.85
CA PRO A 130 0.32 -24.55 -23.82
C PRO A 130 0.20 -23.05 -23.45
N PRO A 131 0.15 -22.13 -24.43
CA PRO A 131 0.10 -20.68 -24.20
C PRO A 131 -1.08 -20.22 -23.33
N GLU A 132 -2.17 -20.98 -23.30
CA GLU A 132 -3.31 -20.70 -22.43
C GLU A 132 -2.92 -20.77 -20.94
N VAL A 133 -2.01 -21.67 -20.56
CA VAL A 133 -1.51 -21.78 -19.18
C VAL A 133 -0.72 -20.52 -18.82
N ARG A 134 0.20 -20.08 -19.69
CA ARG A 134 0.99 -18.85 -19.48
C ARG A 134 0.10 -17.61 -19.41
N LYS A 135 -0.88 -17.48 -20.30
CA LYS A 135 -1.83 -16.36 -20.28
C LYS A 135 -2.64 -16.30 -18.98
N ARG A 136 -2.98 -17.45 -18.41
CA ARG A 136 -3.66 -17.50 -17.11
C ARG A 136 -2.69 -17.09 -16.00
N THR A 137 -1.47 -17.61 -15.96
CA THR A 137 -0.49 -17.23 -14.92
C THR A 137 -0.09 -15.76 -14.99
N ASP A 138 0.06 -15.18 -16.20
CA ASP A 138 0.34 -13.75 -16.40
C ASP A 138 -0.79 -12.82 -15.95
N SER A 139 -2.01 -13.35 -15.79
CA SER A 139 -3.14 -12.58 -15.24
C SER A 139 -3.25 -12.69 -13.72
N LEU A 140 -2.52 -13.64 -13.13
CA LEU A 140 -2.46 -13.86 -11.68
C LEU A 140 -1.23 -13.17 -11.06
N ASP A 141 -0.13 -13.10 -11.82
CA ASP A 141 1.05 -12.27 -11.57
C ASP A 141 0.74 -10.78 -11.83
#